data_AF-A0A4Z1KE89-F1
#
_entry.id   AF-A0A4Z1KE89-F1
#
_cell.length_a   1.000
_cell.length_b   1.000
_cell.length_c   1.000
_cell.angle_alpha   90.00
_cell.angle_beta   90.00
_cell.angle_gamma   90.00
#
_symmetry.space_group_name_H-M   'P 1'
#
loop_
_entity.id
_entity.type
_entity.pdbx_description
1 polymer ?
#
loop_
_entity_poly.entity_id
_entity_poly.type
_entity_poly.pdbx_seq_one_letter_code
_entity_poly.pdbx_strand_id
1 'polypeptide(L)'
;METPSRATLGAHPSSTRHESENIKTILALSFGNFGKVKMKPEKGVGSLEAQGIFTADGKIWQRSRALIRPTFARTGISNSGALEKHVARFLELLPRDDSTVDLQPLTKNLFLDVSTEFPFGESVESQSPNTPFDAREFLDAFDMTMRGLGARMMHGELRFIRGRDIEWKKAFGKVHTSIDKHVSRALESQKSAENNEEEDKIPTQKQYILLNEMAKETQDPVDLPYQLFHVLIPAHDATARDADRWDN
;
A
#
# COMPACT_ATOMS: atom_id res chain seq x y z
N MET A 1 -34.40 7.88 20.80
CA MET A 1 -33.10 7.91 21.51
C MET A 1 -32.64 6.46 21.56
N GLU A 2 -31.97 5.99 20.51
CA GLU A 2 -31.51 4.60 20.44
C GLU A 2 -30.31 4.45 21.37
N THR A 3 -30.38 3.47 22.27
CA THR A 3 -29.27 3.11 23.14
C THR A 3 -28.15 2.53 22.29
N PRO A 4 -26.91 3.05 22.39
CA PRO A 4 -25.80 2.55 21.59
C PRO A 4 -25.55 1.08 21.86
N SER A 5 -25.43 0.27 20.80
CA SER A 5 -25.04 -1.13 20.92
C SER A 5 -23.59 -1.21 21.41
N ARG A 6 -23.42 -1.75 22.61
CA ARG A 6 -22.12 -1.89 23.27
C ARG A 6 -21.69 -3.33 23.15
N ALA A 7 -20.73 -3.59 22.25
CA ALA A 7 -20.11 -4.89 22.11
C ALA A 7 -18.80 -4.91 22.93
N THR A 8 -18.50 -6.03 23.57
CA THR A 8 -17.20 -6.27 24.21
C THR A 8 -16.37 -7.19 23.34
N LEU A 9 -15.35 -6.65 22.69
CA LEU A 9 -14.29 -7.43 22.06
C LEU A 9 -13.11 -7.49 23.04
N GLY A 10 -13.06 -8.52 23.88
CA GLY A 10 -12.05 -8.65 24.95
C GLY A 10 -12.29 -7.72 26.15
N ALA A 11 -11.22 -7.20 26.75
CA ALA A 11 -11.24 -6.42 27.98
C ALA A 11 -11.59 -4.92 27.81
N HIS A 12 -11.70 -4.43 26.56
CA HIS A 12 -12.02 -3.04 26.28
C HIS A 12 -13.46 -2.88 25.78
N PRO A 13 -14.27 -2.00 26.38
CA PRO A 13 -15.61 -1.72 25.86
C PRO A 13 -15.49 -1.01 24.50
N SER A 14 -15.96 -1.67 23.44
CA SER A 14 -16.09 -1.05 22.12
C SER A 14 -17.50 -0.48 21.94
N SER A 15 -17.59 0.76 21.48
CA SER A 15 -18.86 1.37 21.07
C SER A 15 -18.83 1.51 19.56
N THR A 16 -19.71 0.79 18.87
CA THR A 16 -19.89 0.94 17.43
C THR A 16 -20.99 1.97 17.21
N ARG A 17 -20.65 3.10 16.56
CA ARG A 17 -21.59 4.18 16.25
C ARG A 17 -21.69 4.31 14.74
N HIS A 18 -22.90 4.18 14.21
CA HIS A 18 -23.17 4.21 12.78
C HIS A 18 -23.90 5.49 12.34
N GLU A 19 -24.24 6.38 13.29
CA GLU A 19 -24.94 7.62 13.02
C GLU A 19 -24.02 8.62 12.33
N SER A 20 -24.53 9.28 11.29
CA SER A 20 -23.78 10.24 10.47
C SER A 20 -23.18 11.39 11.28
N GLU A 21 -23.90 11.88 12.31
CA GLU A 21 -23.42 12.93 13.22
C GLU A 21 -22.22 12.46 14.06
N ASN A 22 -22.22 11.22 14.53
CA ASN A 22 -21.11 10.64 15.28
C ASN A 22 -19.89 10.47 14.36
N ILE A 23 -20.10 9.95 13.15
CA ILE A 23 -19.05 9.80 12.12
C ILE A 23 -18.43 11.16 11.78
N LYS A 24 -19.27 12.18 11.52
CA LYS A 24 -18.82 13.56 11.25
C LYS A 24 -18.05 14.16 12.42
N THR A 25 -18.51 13.91 13.64
CA THR A 25 -17.84 14.40 14.85
C THR A 25 -16.46 13.78 15.00
N ILE A 26 -16.35 12.47 14.83
CA ILE A 26 -15.09 11.73 14.99
C ILE A 26 -14.10 12.07 13.86
N LEU A 27 -14.56 12.06 12.60
CA LEU A 27 -13.67 12.17 11.43
C LEU A 27 -13.38 13.60 10.99
N ALA A 28 -14.19 14.60 11.38
CA ALA A 28 -14.04 15.97 10.89
C ALA A 28 -14.03 17.04 11.99
N LEU A 29 -15.06 17.08 12.86
CA LEU A 29 -15.23 18.20 13.81
C LEU A 29 -14.24 18.14 14.98
N SER A 30 -14.00 16.94 15.48
CA SER A 30 -13.19 16.70 16.68
C SER A 30 -12.04 15.74 16.41
N PHE A 31 -11.51 15.72 15.17
CA PHE A 31 -10.48 14.76 14.74
C PHE A 31 -9.28 14.69 15.69
N GLY A 32 -8.81 15.82 16.24
CA GLY A 32 -7.68 15.85 17.18
C GLY A 32 -7.93 15.17 18.53
N ASN A 33 -9.20 14.91 18.89
CA ASN A 33 -9.59 14.24 20.14
C ASN A 33 -9.68 12.71 19.98
N PHE A 34 -9.61 12.21 18.74
CA PHE A 34 -9.65 10.79 18.43
C PHE A 34 -8.33 10.37 17.78
N GLY A 35 -7.82 9.21 18.19
CA GLY A 35 -6.59 8.65 17.64
C GLY A 35 -6.77 7.17 17.31
N LYS A 36 -5.86 6.65 16.50
CA LYS A 36 -5.73 5.22 16.25
C LYS A 36 -5.29 4.53 17.53
N VAL A 37 -5.63 3.25 17.63
CA VAL A 37 -5.16 2.41 18.74
C VAL A 37 -3.64 2.33 18.67
N LYS A 38 -2.97 2.82 19.72
CA LYS A 38 -1.50 2.79 19.81
C LYS A 38 -1.02 1.34 19.92
N MET A 39 -0.53 0.79 18.82
CA MET A 39 0.17 -0.49 18.84
C MET A 39 1.60 -0.25 19.31
N LYS A 40 1.96 -0.84 20.46
CA LYS A 40 3.35 -0.80 20.91
C LYS A 40 4.18 -1.74 20.03
N PRO A 41 5.28 -1.28 19.43
CA PRO A 41 6.11 -2.14 18.60
C PRO A 41 6.55 -3.39 19.36
N GLU A 42 6.34 -4.56 18.77
CA GLU A 42 6.80 -5.84 19.29
C GLU A 42 8.33 -5.91 19.13
N LYS A 43 9.06 -6.22 20.21
CA LYS A 43 10.52 -6.30 20.16
C LYS A 43 10.95 -7.42 19.19
N GLY A 44 11.81 -7.09 18.23
CA GLY A 44 12.48 -8.07 17.36
C GLY A 44 11.71 -8.51 16.11
N VAL A 45 10.56 -7.89 15.82
CA VAL A 45 9.97 -7.91 14.48
C VAL A 45 10.21 -6.52 13.90
N GLY A 46 10.89 -6.43 12.76
CA GLY A 46 10.97 -5.17 12.01
C GLY A 46 9.57 -4.56 11.95
N SER A 47 9.45 -3.32 12.41
CA SER A 47 8.15 -2.82 12.85
C SER A 47 7.27 -2.63 11.63
N LEU A 48 6.38 -3.58 11.33
CA LEU A 48 5.15 -3.27 10.59
C LEU A 48 4.30 -2.27 11.40
N GLU A 49 4.56 -2.20 12.71
CA GLU A 49 4.18 -1.11 13.63
C GLU A 49 5.00 0.18 13.41
N ALA A 50 5.87 0.24 12.39
CA ALA A 50 6.53 1.47 11.96
C ALA A 50 5.44 2.46 11.61
N GLN A 51 5.69 3.70 12.01
CA GLN A 51 4.71 4.77 11.92
C GLN A 51 4.57 5.23 10.47
N GLY A 52 3.70 4.57 9.71
CA GLY A 52 3.29 4.99 8.38
C GLY A 52 2.02 5.82 8.39
N ILE A 53 1.60 6.31 7.22
CA ILE A 53 0.38 7.13 7.10
C ILE A 53 -0.88 6.43 7.64
N PHE A 54 -0.95 5.09 7.58
CA PHE A 54 -2.09 4.32 8.08
C PHE A 54 -2.01 3.97 9.57
N THR A 55 -0.82 3.89 10.16
CA THR A 55 -0.63 3.44 11.55
C THR A 55 -0.27 4.57 12.52
N ALA A 56 0.24 5.70 12.02
CA ALA A 56 0.66 6.85 12.84
C ALA A 56 -0.49 7.81 13.17
N ASP A 57 -0.31 8.56 14.27
CA ASP A 57 -1.14 9.71 14.68
C ASP A 57 -0.28 10.96 14.92
N GLY A 58 -0.94 12.11 15.04
CA GLY A 58 -0.32 13.37 15.44
C GLY A 58 0.74 13.85 14.43
N LYS A 59 1.89 14.33 14.95
CA LYS A 59 2.94 14.95 14.12
C LYS A 59 3.53 14.00 13.08
N ILE A 60 3.66 12.71 13.39
CA ILE A 60 4.23 11.72 12.47
C ILE A 60 3.28 11.48 11.29
N TRP A 61 1.98 11.37 11.57
CA TRP A 61 0.95 11.30 10.52
C TRP A 61 0.92 12.57 9.68
N GLN A 62 0.99 13.75 10.31
CA GLN A 62 1.01 15.03 9.60
C GLN A 62 2.21 15.13 8.64
N ARG A 63 3.41 14.74 9.10
CA ARG A 63 4.62 14.68 8.26
C ARG A 63 4.44 13.71 7.09
N SER A 64 4.02 12.48 7.35
CA SER A 64 3.81 11.45 6.31
C SER A 64 2.75 11.89 5.29
N ARG A 65 1.68 12.56 5.74
CA ARG A 65 0.64 13.10 4.86
C ARG A 65 1.13 14.30 4.04
N ALA A 66 1.94 15.17 4.61
CA ALA A 66 2.52 16.31 3.90
C ALA A 66 3.45 15.87 2.77
N LEU A 67 4.17 14.76 2.97
CA LEU A 67 4.98 14.07 1.96
C LEU A 67 4.15 13.50 0.81
N ILE A 68 3.12 12.72 1.14
CA ILE A 68 2.40 11.90 0.15
C ILE A 68 1.37 12.73 -0.64
N ARG A 69 0.66 13.66 0.02
CA ARG A 69 -0.48 14.39 -0.58
C ARG A 69 -0.14 15.18 -1.85
N PRO A 70 0.96 15.97 -1.90
CA PRO A 70 1.29 16.75 -3.09
C PRO A 70 1.57 15.87 -4.30
N THR A 71 2.21 14.71 -4.09
CA THR A 71 2.49 13.76 -5.14
C THR A 71 1.20 13.22 -5.75
N PHE A 72 0.26 12.73 -4.92
CA PHE A 72 -1.05 12.25 -5.40
C PHE A 72 -1.86 13.32 -6.15
N ALA A 73 -1.81 14.58 -5.72
CA ALA A 73 -2.52 15.67 -6.38
C ALA A 73 -1.96 16.00 -7.78
N ARG A 74 -0.65 15.83 -8.00
CA ARG A 74 0.02 16.14 -9.28
C ARG A 74 0.02 14.96 -10.25
N THR A 75 0.12 13.75 -9.73
CA THR A 75 0.18 12.49 -10.50
C THR A 75 -1.16 12.09 -11.12
N GLY A 76 -2.29 12.47 -10.52
CA GLY A 76 -3.62 12.22 -11.10
C GLY A 76 -3.83 12.82 -12.49
N ILE A 77 -3.01 13.81 -12.88
CA ILE A 77 -3.06 14.46 -14.19
C ILE A 77 -2.03 13.85 -15.17
N SER A 78 -0.95 13.22 -14.67
CA SER A 78 0.19 12.75 -15.49
C SER A 78 0.23 11.25 -15.74
N ASN A 79 -0.50 10.41 -14.99
CA ASN A 79 -0.36 8.94 -15.04
C ASN A 79 -1.46 8.20 -15.81
N SER A 80 -2.33 8.90 -16.56
CA SER A 80 -3.39 8.26 -17.34
C SER A 80 -2.85 7.30 -18.41
N GLY A 81 -1.72 7.65 -19.03
CA GLY A 81 -1.08 6.80 -20.05
C GLY A 81 -0.55 5.47 -19.49
N ALA A 82 -0.02 5.47 -18.27
CA ALA A 82 0.43 4.25 -17.59
C ALA A 82 -0.75 3.32 -17.28
N LEU A 83 -1.86 3.88 -16.78
CA LEU A 83 -3.08 3.12 -16.54
C LEU A 83 -3.63 2.53 -17.84
N GLU A 84 -3.72 3.34 -18.91
CA GLU A 84 -4.19 2.89 -20.22
C GLU A 84 -3.34 1.74 -20.78
N LYS A 85 -2.01 1.85 -20.69
CA LYS A 85 -1.08 0.78 -21.08
C LYS A 85 -1.36 -0.53 -20.33
N HIS A 86 -1.54 -0.47 -19.01
CA HIS A 86 -1.79 -1.68 -18.21
C HIS A 86 -3.17 -2.27 -18.46
N VAL A 87 -4.20 -1.44 -18.64
CA VAL A 87 -5.55 -1.89 -19.00
C VAL A 87 -5.56 -2.52 -20.39
N ALA A 88 -4.85 -1.95 -21.37
CA ALA A 88 -4.75 -2.52 -22.70
C ALA A 88 -4.17 -3.94 -22.66
N ARG A 89 -3.10 -4.16 -21.89
CA ARG A 89 -2.52 -5.49 -21.67
C ARG A 89 -3.47 -6.44 -20.96
N PHE A 90 -4.17 -5.96 -19.93
CA PHE A 90 -5.20 -6.74 -19.24
C PHE A 90 -6.26 -7.25 -20.24
N LEU A 91 -6.74 -6.37 -21.13
CA LEU A 91 -7.72 -6.72 -22.16
C LEU A 91 -7.18 -7.71 -23.20
N GLU A 92 -5.88 -7.67 -23.50
CA GLU A 92 -5.22 -8.66 -24.39
C GLU A 92 -5.16 -10.06 -23.77
N LEU A 93 -5.12 -10.17 -22.44
CA LEU A 93 -5.12 -11.45 -21.73
C LEU A 93 -6.51 -12.10 -21.67
N LEU A 94 -7.57 -11.34 -21.94
CA LEU A 94 -8.94 -11.87 -21.91
C LEU A 94 -9.21 -12.74 -23.16
N PRO A 95 -9.73 -13.97 -22.97
CA PRO A 95 -10.08 -14.82 -24.09
C PRO A 95 -11.25 -14.22 -24.89
N ARG A 96 -11.23 -14.41 -26.22
CA ARG A 96 -12.26 -13.90 -27.15
C ARG A 96 -13.20 -14.99 -27.67
N ASP A 97 -13.15 -16.16 -27.05
CA ASP A 97 -13.83 -17.38 -27.49
C ASP A 97 -15.09 -17.70 -26.66
N ASP A 98 -15.68 -16.67 -26.02
CA ASP A 98 -16.83 -16.77 -25.10
C ASP A 98 -16.62 -17.76 -23.93
N SER A 99 -15.37 -18.12 -23.62
CA SER A 99 -15.06 -18.96 -22.47
C SER A 99 -15.19 -18.21 -21.15
N THR A 100 -15.57 -18.94 -20.09
CA THR A 100 -15.55 -18.41 -18.72
C THR A 100 -14.10 -18.21 -18.26
N VAL A 101 -13.77 -17.00 -17.82
CA VAL A 101 -12.46 -16.63 -17.28
C VAL A 101 -12.59 -16.18 -15.83
N ASP A 102 -11.65 -16.60 -14.98
CA ASP A 102 -11.49 -16.05 -13.64
C ASP A 102 -10.75 -14.71 -13.73
N LEU A 103 -11.45 -13.62 -13.48
CA LEU A 103 -10.91 -12.26 -13.54
C LEU A 103 -10.08 -11.90 -12.31
N GLN A 104 -10.22 -12.62 -11.19
CA GLN A 104 -9.55 -12.27 -9.94
C GLN A 104 -8.01 -12.24 -10.07
N PRO A 105 -7.32 -13.28 -10.58
CA PRO A 105 -5.87 -13.26 -10.72
C PRO A 105 -5.39 -12.20 -11.72
N LEU A 106 -6.14 -12.00 -12.81
CA LEU A 106 -5.82 -11.00 -13.83
C LEU A 106 -5.92 -9.57 -13.26
N THR A 107 -6.96 -9.33 -12.46
CA THR A 107 -7.21 -8.03 -11.82
C THR A 107 -6.18 -7.75 -10.73
N LYS A 108 -5.76 -8.76 -9.95
CA LYS A 108 -4.65 -8.62 -8.98
C LYS A 108 -3.35 -8.20 -9.67
N ASN A 109 -3.00 -8.82 -10.80
CA ASN A 109 -1.81 -8.45 -11.57
C ASN A 109 -1.92 -7.03 -12.16
N LEU A 110 -3.08 -6.67 -12.72
CA LEU A 110 -3.34 -5.31 -13.18
C LEU A 110 -3.11 -4.27 -12.07
N PHE A 111 -3.68 -4.49 -10.89
CA PHE A 111 -3.50 -3.55 -9.77
C PHE A 111 -2.08 -3.58 -9.22
N LEU A 112 -1.40 -4.72 -9.22
CA LEU A 112 0.01 -4.79 -8.84
C LEU A 112 0.87 -3.95 -9.79
N ASP A 113 0.64 -4.03 -11.09
CA ASP A 113 1.37 -3.26 -12.09
C ASP A 113 1.12 -1.75 -11.98
N VAL A 114 -0.14 -1.35 -11.81
CA VAL A 114 -0.52 0.06 -11.63
C VAL A 114 0.01 0.62 -10.32
N SER A 115 -0.10 -0.16 -9.23
CA SER A 115 0.29 0.28 -7.90
C SER A 115 1.80 0.28 -7.68
N THR A 116 2.58 -0.43 -8.48
CA THR A 116 4.06 -0.38 -8.45
C THR A 116 4.61 0.74 -9.34
N GLU A 117 3.99 0.98 -10.50
CA GLU A 117 4.45 2.04 -11.41
C GLU A 117 4.26 3.45 -10.82
N PHE A 118 3.18 3.68 -10.07
CA PHE A 118 2.95 4.98 -9.43
C PHE A 118 4.04 5.39 -8.41
N PRO A 119 4.35 4.57 -7.37
CA PRO A 119 5.30 4.96 -6.35
C PRO A 119 6.75 4.88 -6.82
N PHE A 120 7.09 3.89 -7.65
CA PHE A 120 8.47 3.62 -8.06
C PHE A 120 8.83 4.17 -9.43
N GLY A 121 7.85 4.53 -10.26
CA GLY A 121 8.04 4.90 -11.66
C GLY A 121 8.25 3.71 -12.59
N GLU A 122 8.27 2.49 -12.06
CA GLU A 122 8.43 1.25 -12.80
C GLU A 122 7.39 0.21 -12.36
N SER A 123 6.81 -0.50 -13.34
CA SER A 123 5.94 -1.64 -13.08
C SER A 123 6.76 -2.90 -12.86
N VAL A 124 6.24 -3.83 -12.05
CA VAL A 124 6.77 -5.21 -11.98
C VAL A 124 6.41 -6.05 -13.21
N GLU A 125 5.55 -5.52 -14.08
CA GLU A 125 5.13 -6.14 -15.33
C GLU A 125 4.58 -7.55 -15.12
N SER A 126 3.83 -7.75 -14.05
CA SER A 126 3.23 -9.03 -13.61
C SER A 126 2.24 -9.63 -14.60
N GLN A 127 1.71 -8.82 -15.52
CA GLN A 127 0.87 -9.28 -16.63
C GLN A 127 1.67 -9.88 -17.80
N SER A 128 2.99 -9.70 -17.83
CA SER A 128 3.84 -10.24 -18.90
C SER A 128 4.25 -11.68 -18.61
N PRO A 129 4.14 -12.62 -19.58
CA PRO A 129 4.56 -14.00 -19.37
C PRO A 129 6.08 -14.15 -19.20
N ASN A 130 6.86 -13.14 -19.59
CA ASN A 130 8.32 -13.16 -19.56
C ASN A 130 8.90 -12.37 -18.37
N THR A 131 8.08 -11.96 -17.41
CA THR A 131 8.59 -11.21 -16.26
C THR A 131 9.47 -12.10 -15.36
N PRO A 132 10.66 -11.62 -14.93
CA PRO A 132 11.46 -12.32 -13.93
C PRO A 132 10.88 -12.16 -12.51
N PHE A 133 9.85 -11.33 -12.34
CA PHE A 133 9.21 -11.08 -11.05
C PHE A 133 8.16 -12.16 -10.76
N ASP A 134 8.33 -12.91 -9.67
CA ASP A 134 7.32 -13.86 -9.22
C ASP A 134 6.16 -13.11 -8.53
N ALA A 135 5.23 -12.64 -9.36
CA ALA A 135 4.03 -11.93 -8.91
C ALA A 135 3.20 -12.77 -7.96
N ARG A 136 3.10 -14.08 -8.20
CA ARG A 136 2.32 -14.98 -7.36
C ARG A 136 2.93 -15.11 -5.98
N GLU A 137 4.24 -15.34 -5.88
CA GLU A 137 4.93 -15.40 -4.59
C GLU A 137 4.80 -14.08 -3.82
N PHE A 138 4.94 -12.94 -4.51
CA PHE A 138 4.77 -11.63 -3.88
C PHE A 138 3.35 -11.43 -3.35
N LEU A 139 2.34 -11.70 -4.18
CA LEU A 139 0.93 -11.54 -3.83
C LEU A 139 0.52 -12.47 -2.67
N ASP A 140 0.97 -13.73 -2.68
CA ASP A 140 0.71 -14.68 -1.59
C ASP A 140 1.37 -14.22 -0.28
N ALA A 141 2.60 -13.71 -0.34
CA ALA A 141 3.29 -13.13 0.82
C ALA A 141 2.61 -11.85 1.31
N PHE A 142 2.10 -11.03 0.40
CA PHE A 142 1.36 -9.81 0.71
C PHE A 142 0.03 -10.13 1.41
N ASP A 143 -0.77 -11.03 0.86
CA ASP A 143 -2.04 -11.47 1.44
C ASP A 143 -1.83 -12.08 2.83
N MET A 144 -0.79 -12.90 3.02
CA MET A 144 -0.43 -13.45 4.34
C MET A 144 -0.03 -12.35 5.33
N THR A 145 0.74 -11.36 4.87
CA THR A 145 1.15 -10.20 5.68
C THR A 145 -0.06 -9.40 6.14
N MET A 146 -1.01 -9.12 5.25
CA MET A 146 -2.24 -8.38 5.54
C MET A 146 -3.18 -9.14 6.48
N ARG A 147 -3.35 -10.45 6.28
CA ARG A 147 -4.13 -11.32 7.19
C ARG A 147 -3.54 -11.32 8.60
N GLY A 148 -2.22 -11.47 8.72
CA GLY A 148 -1.55 -11.46 10.01
C GLY A 148 -1.59 -10.08 10.68
N LEU A 149 -1.48 -9.00 9.91
CA LEU A 149 -1.65 -7.64 10.42
C LEU A 149 -3.07 -7.43 10.96
N GLY A 150 -4.11 -7.73 10.16
CA GLY A 150 -5.51 -7.60 10.57
C GLY A 150 -5.83 -8.43 11.81
N ALA A 151 -5.34 -9.67 11.88
CA ALA A 151 -5.53 -10.49 13.06
C ALA A 151 -4.82 -9.93 14.31
N ARG A 152 -3.61 -9.38 14.19
CA ARG A 152 -2.94 -8.70 15.30
C ARG A 152 -3.73 -7.47 15.77
N MET A 153 -4.35 -6.73 14.83
CA MET A 153 -5.23 -5.62 15.19
C MET A 153 -6.44 -6.08 16.01
N MET A 154 -7.10 -7.14 15.56
CA MET A 154 -8.29 -7.70 16.22
C MET A 154 -7.99 -8.27 17.62
N HIS A 155 -6.78 -8.81 17.83
CA HIS A 155 -6.39 -9.40 19.11
C HIS A 155 -5.88 -8.35 20.14
N GLY A 156 -5.61 -7.11 19.74
CA GLY A 156 -5.25 -6.01 20.65
C GLY A 156 -4.13 -6.34 21.64
N GLU A 157 -4.44 -6.35 22.93
CA GLU A 157 -3.49 -6.68 24.01
C GLU A 157 -3.04 -8.14 23.99
N LEU A 158 -3.83 -9.05 23.42
CA LEU A 158 -3.53 -10.48 23.27
C LEU A 158 -2.71 -10.80 22.01
N ARG A 159 -2.17 -9.80 21.31
CA ARG A 159 -1.38 -10.01 20.09
C ARG A 159 -0.16 -10.90 20.27
N PHE A 160 0.40 -10.97 21.49
CA PHE A 160 1.55 -11.83 21.83
C PHE A 160 1.26 -13.32 21.59
N ILE A 161 -0.02 -13.74 21.60
CA ILE A 161 -0.43 -15.11 21.24
C ILE A 161 0.01 -15.45 19.80
N ARG A 162 0.10 -14.43 18.92
CA ARG A 162 0.61 -14.53 17.56
C ARG A 162 2.05 -14.04 17.39
N GLY A 163 2.75 -13.69 18.47
CA GLY A 163 4.15 -13.21 18.44
C GLY A 163 5.15 -14.24 17.91
N ARG A 164 4.74 -15.53 17.88
CA ARG A 164 5.51 -16.66 17.34
C ARG A 164 5.11 -17.08 15.93
N ASP A 165 4.33 -16.28 15.23
CA ASP A 165 3.96 -16.56 13.85
C ASP A 165 5.18 -16.41 12.92
N ILE A 166 5.92 -17.51 12.76
CA ILE A 166 7.14 -17.58 11.93
C ILE A 166 6.78 -17.37 10.45
N GLU A 167 5.61 -17.86 10.02
CA GLU A 167 5.15 -17.75 8.64
C GLU A 167 4.85 -16.32 8.27
N TRP A 168 4.14 -15.60 9.14
CA TRP A 168 3.90 -14.17 8.94
C TRP A 168 5.19 -13.36 8.92
N LYS A 169 6.17 -13.63 9.80
CA LYS A 169 7.46 -12.92 9.78
C LYS A 169 8.22 -13.17 8.48
N LYS A 170 8.18 -14.40 7.94
CA LYS A 170 8.78 -14.75 6.65
C LYS A 170 8.08 -14.03 5.51
N ALA A 171 6.74 -14.05 5.48
CA ALA A 171 5.95 -13.36 4.46
C ALA A 171 6.22 -11.85 4.48
N PHE A 172 6.23 -11.25 5.67
CA PHE A 172 6.56 -9.85 5.86
C PHE A 172 7.96 -9.51 5.36
N GLY A 173 8.96 -10.32 5.70
CA GLY A 173 10.33 -10.16 5.22
C GLY A 173 10.46 -10.26 3.70
N LYS A 174 9.70 -11.15 3.06
CA LYS A 174 9.67 -11.27 1.59
C LYS A 174 9.12 -10.00 0.93
N VAL A 175 8.00 -9.48 1.42
CA VAL A 175 7.39 -8.25 0.89
C VAL A 175 8.36 -7.07 1.01
N HIS A 176 8.95 -6.87 2.19
CA HIS A 176 9.92 -5.79 2.39
C HIS A 176 11.19 -5.96 1.55
N THR A 177 11.74 -7.16 1.45
CA THR A 177 12.91 -7.42 0.59
C THR A 177 12.61 -7.09 -0.87
N SER A 178 11.38 -7.36 -1.34
CA SER A 178 10.97 -7.01 -2.69
C SER A 178 10.89 -5.48 -2.87
N ILE A 179 10.23 -4.78 -1.95
CA ILE A 179 10.13 -3.31 -1.97
C ILE A 179 11.51 -2.66 -1.89
N ASP A 180 12.40 -3.15 -1.02
CA ASP A 180 13.77 -2.64 -0.86
C ASP A 180 14.56 -2.76 -2.18
N LYS A 181 14.40 -3.86 -2.92
CA LYS A 181 15.01 -4.03 -4.25
C LYS A 181 14.49 -3.01 -5.25
N HIS A 182 13.18 -2.76 -5.27
CA HIS A 182 12.57 -1.76 -6.15
C HIS A 182 13.03 -0.34 -5.82
N VAL A 183 13.05 0.01 -4.53
CA VAL A 183 13.58 1.30 -4.07
C VAL A 183 15.04 1.47 -4.48
N SER A 184 15.88 0.46 -4.26
CA SER A 184 17.30 0.50 -4.61
C SER A 184 17.50 0.71 -6.12
N ARG A 185 16.81 -0.07 -6.95
CA ARG A 185 16.89 0.03 -8.42
C ARG A 185 16.44 1.40 -8.93
N ALA A 186 15.33 1.91 -8.40
CA ALA A 186 14.79 3.19 -8.84
C ALA A 186 15.69 4.38 -8.40
N LEU A 187 16.35 4.29 -7.25
CA LEU A 187 17.36 5.26 -6.83
C LEU A 187 18.66 5.18 -7.66
N GLU A 188 19.11 3.98 -8.04
CA GLU A 188 20.27 3.78 -8.92
C GLU A 188 20.03 4.32 -10.33
N SER A 189 18.83 4.08 -10.87
CA SER A 189 18.40 4.58 -12.19
C SER A 189 18.37 6.11 -12.25
N GLN A 190 18.04 6.76 -11.14
CA GLN A 190 18.11 8.23 -11.04
C GLN A 190 19.53 8.76 -11.05
N LYS A 191 20.42 8.19 -10.22
CA LYS A 191 21.83 8.62 -10.18
C LYS A 191 22.51 8.46 -11.53
N SER A 192 22.16 7.40 -12.26
CA SER A 192 22.68 7.17 -13.61
C SER A 192 22.05 8.09 -14.67
N ALA A 193 20.80 8.53 -14.51
CA ALA A 193 20.20 9.56 -15.36
C ALA A 193 20.80 10.94 -15.10
N GLU A 194 20.98 11.34 -13.83
CA GLU A 194 21.60 12.63 -13.44
C GLU A 194 23.04 12.75 -13.91
N ASN A 195 23.80 11.65 -13.94
CA ASN A 195 25.17 11.63 -14.46
C ASN A 195 25.26 11.71 -16.00
N ASN A 196 24.14 11.56 -16.72
CA ASN A 196 24.07 11.60 -18.18
C ASN A 196 23.36 12.86 -18.74
N GLU A 197 22.91 13.78 -17.87
CA GLU A 197 22.23 15.03 -18.27
C GLU A 197 23.23 16.16 -18.65
N GLU A 198 24.13 15.90 -19.62
CA GLU A 198 24.82 16.98 -20.36
C GLU A 198 24.40 17.11 -21.84
N GLU A 199 23.61 16.20 -22.42
CA GLU A 199 23.17 16.35 -23.82
C GLU A 199 21.67 16.08 -24.05
N ASP A 200 20.97 17.18 -24.36
CA ASP A 200 19.81 17.29 -25.26
C ASP A 200 18.69 16.25 -25.15
N LYS A 201 17.61 16.53 -24.37
CA LYS A 201 16.22 16.28 -24.81
C LYS A 201 15.21 17.29 -24.25
N ILE A 202 14.31 17.67 -25.16
CA ILE A 202 13.00 18.34 -25.05
C ILE A 202 12.32 18.05 -23.70
N PRO A 203 11.58 19.00 -23.07
CA PRO A 203 10.93 18.78 -21.79
C PRO A 203 9.76 17.80 -21.94
N THR A 204 10.06 16.51 -22.04
CA THR A 204 9.11 15.45 -21.71
C THR A 204 8.75 15.66 -20.25
N GLN A 205 7.50 16.08 -20.06
CA GLN A 205 6.81 16.29 -18.80
C GLN A 205 7.35 15.32 -17.74
N LYS A 206 8.20 15.79 -16.81
CA LYS A 206 8.82 14.95 -15.78
C LYS A 206 7.71 14.17 -15.08
N GLN A 207 7.62 12.86 -15.31
CA GLN A 207 6.65 12.00 -14.64
C GLN A 207 6.93 12.12 -13.14
N TYR A 208 5.93 12.56 -12.38
CA TYR A 208 6.08 12.73 -10.93
C TYR A 208 6.11 11.36 -10.27
N ILE A 209 7.29 10.89 -9.90
CA ILE A 209 7.49 9.62 -9.18
C ILE A 209 7.51 9.90 -7.68
N LEU A 210 6.66 9.22 -6.91
CA LEU A 210 6.54 9.43 -5.46
C LEU A 210 7.85 9.20 -4.73
N LEU A 211 8.58 8.13 -5.09
CA LEU A 211 9.87 7.80 -4.50
C LEU A 211 10.84 8.98 -4.58
N ASN A 212 10.87 9.70 -5.70
CA ASN A 212 11.82 10.81 -5.92
C ASN A 212 11.49 11.99 -5.01
N GLU A 213 10.21 12.31 -4.85
CA GLU A 213 9.77 13.37 -3.94
C GLU A 213 10.03 12.99 -2.48
N MET A 214 9.82 11.73 -2.11
CA MET A 214 10.12 11.25 -0.76
C MET A 214 11.63 11.20 -0.48
N ALA A 215 12.45 10.83 -1.47
CA ALA A 215 13.90 10.78 -1.37
C ALA A 215 14.54 12.17 -1.15
N LYS A 216 13.88 13.26 -1.58
CA LYS A 216 14.30 14.64 -1.27
C LYS A 216 14.15 15.00 0.20
N GLU A 217 13.18 14.40 0.89
CA GLU A 217 12.90 14.67 2.30
C GLU A 217 13.56 13.67 3.25
N THR A 218 13.71 12.40 2.85
CA THR A 218 14.36 11.36 3.65
C THR A 218 15.12 10.37 2.77
N GLN A 219 16.38 10.11 3.14
CA GLN A 219 17.23 9.09 2.51
C GLN A 219 17.49 7.90 3.44
N ASP A 220 16.69 7.77 4.50
CA ASP A 220 16.81 6.65 5.43
C ASP A 220 16.43 5.34 4.68
N PRO A 221 17.38 4.38 4.56
CA PRO A 221 17.16 3.13 3.84
C PRO A 221 16.10 2.23 4.50
N VAL A 222 15.68 2.54 5.73
CA VAL A 222 14.60 1.85 6.43
C VAL A 222 13.30 2.63 6.28
N ASP A 223 13.26 3.93 6.60
CA ASP A 223 11.98 4.66 6.59
C ASP A 223 11.33 4.71 5.20
N LEU A 224 12.13 4.91 4.14
CA LEU A 224 11.62 5.11 2.78
C LEU A 224 10.86 3.89 2.22
N PRO A 225 11.41 2.65 2.22
CA PRO A 225 10.65 1.45 1.87
C PRO A 225 9.42 1.21 2.73
N TYR A 226 9.49 1.51 4.03
CA TYR A 226 8.35 1.32 4.94
C TYR A 226 7.20 2.28 4.65
N GLN A 227 7.49 3.55 4.34
CA GLN A 227 6.44 4.50 3.93
C GLN A 227 5.83 4.11 2.58
N LEU A 228 6.63 3.59 1.64
CA LEU A 228 6.15 3.11 0.33
C LEU A 228 5.29 1.85 0.47
N PHE A 229 5.66 0.91 1.34
CA PHE A 229 4.80 -0.22 1.69
C PHE A 229 3.42 0.24 2.15
N HIS A 230 3.36 1.25 3.03
CA HIS A 230 2.08 1.79 3.49
C HIS A 230 1.26 2.42 2.36
N VAL A 231 1.88 2.99 1.33
CA VAL A 231 1.17 3.53 0.16
C VAL A 231 0.64 2.41 -0.75
N LEU A 232 1.31 1.26 -0.81
CA LEU A 232 0.87 0.10 -1.58
C LEU A 232 -0.35 -0.61 -0.97
N ILE A 233 -0.51 -0.59 0.35
CA ILE A 233 -1.59 -1.30 1.06
C ILE A 233 -2.99 -1.03 0.47
N PRO A 234 -3.47 0.23 0.39
CA PRO A 234 -4.82 0.49 -0.12
C PRO A 234 -4.96 0.22 -1.62
N ALA A 235 -3.88 0.43 -2.38
CA ALA A 235 -3.88 0.25 -3.83
C ALA A 235 -4.03 -1.21 -4.25
N HIS A 236 -3.77 -2.14 -3.33
CA HIS A 236 -3.90 -3.58 -3.55
C HIS A 236 -5.08 -4.20 -2.80
N ASP A 237 -5.25 -3.92 -1.50
CA ASP A 237 -6.26 -4.60 -0.67
C ASP A 237 -7.69 -4.08 -0.88
N ALA A 238 -7.88 -2.78 -1.14
CA ALA A 238 -9.21 -2.21 -1.36
C ALA A 238 -9.73 -2.52 -2.77
N THR A 239 -8.85 -2.46 -3.77
CA THR A 239 -9.19 -2.61 -5.19
C THR A 239 -9.38 -4.06 -5.60
N ALA A 240 -8.58 -4.99 -5.09
CA ALA A 240 -8.75 -6.42 -5.35
C ALA A 240 -10.01 -6.98 -4.67
N ARG A 241 -10.34 -6.50 -3.45
CA ARG A 241 -11.51 -6.99 -2.70
C ARG A 241 -12.83 -6.36 -3.13
N ASP A 242 -12.80 -5.17 -3.73
CA ASP A 242 -14.00 -4.63 -4.37
C ASP A 242 -14.40 -5.45 -5.61
N ALA A 243 -13.47 -6.18 -6.24
CA ALA A 243 -13.80 -7.17 -7.27
C ALA A 243 -14.53 -8.39 -6.69
N ASP A 244 -14.14 -8.86 -5.49
CA ASP A 244 -14.82 -9.97 -4.78
C ASP A 244 -16.30 -9.68 -4.45
N ARG A 245 -16.68 -8.40 -4.40
CA ARG A 245 -18.04 -7.98 -4.02
C ARG A 245 -19.07 -8.20 -5.12
N TRP A 246 -18.64 -8.47 -6.35
CA TRP A 246 -19.54 -8.73 -7.49
C TRP A 246 -19.97 -10.19 -7.59
N ASP A 247 -19.40 -11.07 -6.76
CA ASP A 247 -19.72 -12.51 -6.71
C ASP A 247 -20.68 -12.90 -5.56
N ASN A 248 -21.28 -11.93 -4.84
CA ASN A 248 -22.30 -12.18 -3.80
C ASN A 248 -23.57 -11.34 -3.96
#